data_AF-A0A937ANX9-F1
#
_entry.id   AF-A0A937ANX9-F1
#
_cell.length_a   1.000
_cell.length_b   1.000
_cell.length_c   1.000
_cell.angle_alpha   90.00
_cell.angle_beta   90.00
_cell.angle_gamma   90.00
#
_symmetry.space_group_name_H-M   'P 1'
#
loop_
_entity.id
_entity.type
_entity.pdbx_description
1 polymer ?
#
loop_
_entity_poly.entity_id
_entity_poly.type
_entity_poly.pdbx_seq_one_letter_code
_entity_poly.pdbx_strand_id
1 'polypeptide(L)'
;GNVGTAAGAKALADAGADAVKVGIGPGSICTTRIVAGAGVPQLTAIMEASHALKTKGTPIIADGGIRYTGDMVKALAAGANIVMMGSVFAGVQESPGDTIIYEGRKFKEYRGMGSLGAISQGSGDRYFQDVEDDITKVVPECIEGRVAYKGSLSEIIYQYVGGLRAGMGYCGAKNIKALQQATFVKITNAGMKESHAHDIDITKEAPNYSRK
;
A
#
# COMPACT_ATOMS: atom_id res chain seq x y z
N GLY A 1 1.87 -14.63 4.94
CA GLY A 1 1.88 -13.61 3.86
C GLY A 1 3.24 -12.95 3.81
N ASN A 2 3.61 -12.22 2.76
CA ASN A 2 2.77 -11.80 1.63
C ASN A 2 2.78 -12.82 0.48
N VAL A 3 1.76 -12.76 -0.36
CA VAL A 3 1.69 -13.51 -1.63
C VAL A 3 1.31 -12.56 -2.77
N GLY A 4 1.65 -12.93 -4.00
CA GLY A 4 1.29 -12.17 -5.21
C GLY A 4 0.45 -12.95 -6.23
N THR A 5 0.07 -14.20 -5.92
CA THR A 5 -0.55 -15.13 -6.88
C THR A 5 -1.70 -15.91 -6.24
N ALA A 6 -2.60 -16.42 -7.09
CA ALA A 6 -3.70 -17.31 -6.70
C ALA A 6 -3.20 -18.58 -5.96
N ALA A 7 -2.13 -19.20 -6.45
CA ALA A 7 -1.56 -20.41 -5.86
C ALA A 7 -1.01 -20.17 -4.46
N GLY A 8 -0.25 -19.07 -4.26
CA GLY A 8 0.27 -18.71 -2.95
C GLY A 8 -0.85 -18.37 -1.96
N ALA A 9 -1.90 -17.71 -2.42
CA ALA A 9 -3.07 -17.41 -1.59
C ALA A 9 -3.78 -18.68 -1.11
N LYS A 10 -4.02 -19.65 -2.01
CA LYS A 10 -4.60 -20.95 -1.64
C LYS A 10 -3.71 -21.71 -0.67
N ALA A 11 -2.41 -21.78 -0.94
CA ALA A 11 -1.46 -22.49 -0.07
C ALA A 11 -1.48 -21.96 1.37
N LEU A 12 -1.52 -20.64 1.56
CA LEU A 12 -1.63 -20.06 2.91
C LEU A 12 -2.98 -20.35 3.57
N ALA A 13 -4.08 -20.25 2.83
CA ALA A 13 -5.40 -20.56 3.36
C ALA A 13 -5.54 -22.07 3.71
N ASP A 14 -4.96 -22.96 2.90
CA ASP A 14 -4.91 -24.41 3.13
C ASP A 14 -4.04 -24.77 4.34
N ALA A 15 -2.98 -24.00 4.59
CA ALA A 15 -2.17 -24.10 5.80
C ALA A 15 -2.87 -23.57 7.07
N GLY A 16 -4.11 -23.10 6.97
CA GLY A 16 -4.93 -22.64 8.11
C GLY A 16 -4.81 -21.15 8.44
N ALA A 17 -4.32 -20.31 7.52
CA ALA A 17 -4.28 -18.86 7.75
C ALA A 17 -5.70 -18.25 7.78
N ASP A 18 -6.04 -17.54 8.86
CA ASP A 18 -7.33 -16.84 9.01
C ASP A 18 -7.49 -15.66 8.04
N ALA A 19 -6.38 -15.10 7.55
CA ALA A 19 -6.36 -14.05 6.54
C ALA A 19 -5.10 -14.14 5.68
N VAL A 20 -5.23 -13.75 4.41
CA VAL A 20 -4.10 -13.73 3.48
C VAL A 20 -3.72 -12.30 3.14
N LYS A 21 -2.47 -11.93 3.45
CA LYS A 21 -1.90 -10.62 3.09
C LYS A 21 -1.30 -10.67 1.68
N VAL A 22 -1.71 -9.74 0.82
CA VAL A 22 -1.41 -9.74 -0.62
C VAL A 22 -0.59 -8.51 -1.01
N GLY A 23 0.54 -8.75 -1.66
CA GLY A 23 1.37 -7.71 -2.26
C GLY A 23 2.85 -8.05 -2.24
N ILE A 24 3.45 -8.19 -3.43
CA ILE A 24 4.89 -8.38 -3.62
C ILE A 24 5.45 -7.22 -4.46
N GLY A 25 6.29 -6.42 -3.81
CA GLY A 25 6.92 -5.23 -4.40
C GLY A 25 6.07 -3.97 -4.63
N PRO A 26 4.82 -3.77 -4.13
CA PRO A 26 4.05 -2.55 -4.42
C PRO A 26 4.35 -1.39 -3.45
N GLY A 27 5.12 -1.62 -2.39
CA GLY A 27 5.38 -0.62 -1.34
C GLY A 27 6.14 0.59 -1.89
N SER A 28 5.82 1.80 -1.40
CA SER A 28 6.42 3.07 -1.85
C SER A 28 7.93 3.20 -1.58
N ILE A 29 8.45 2.37 -0.70
CA ILE A 29 9.83 2.29 -0.19
C ILE A 29 10.50 0.95 -0.57
N CYS A 30 9.79 0.09 -1.30
CA CYS A 30 10.25 -1.24 -1.65
C CYS A 30 10.94 -1.22 -3.01
N THR A 31 12.10 -1.85 -3.10
CA THR A 31 12.89 -1.99 -4.34
C THR A 31 12.96 -3.43 -4.84
N THR A 32 12.28 -4.40 -4.19
CA THR A 32 12.21 -5.83 -4.59
C THR A 32 12.01 -6.03 -6.10
N ARG A 33 11.12 -5.27 -6.73
CA ARG A 33 10.88 -5.41 -8.19
C ARG A 33 12.09 -5.06 -9.05
N ILE A 34 12.92 -4.14 -8.58
CA ILE A 34 14.09 -3.65 -9.28
C ILE A 34 15.31 -4.51 -8.92
N VAL A 35 15.49 -4.81 -7.64
CA VAL A 35 16.66 -5.53 -7.12
C VAL A 35 16.57 -7.03 -7.44
N ALA A 36 15.43 -7.66 -7.15
CA ALA A 36 15.23 -9.10 -7.34
C ALA A 36 14.49 -9.45 -8.64
N GLY A 37 13.97 -8.46 -9.38
CA GLY A 37 13.16 -8.69 -10.58
C GLY A 37 11.78 -9.32 -10.30
N ALA A 38 11.38 -9.43 -9.03
CA ALA A 38 10.18 -10.16 -8.62
C ALA A 38 9.04 -9.21 -8.21
N GLY A 39 7.83 -9.47 -8.72
CA GLY A 39 6.63 -8.77 -8.27
C GLY A 39 5.44 -8.94 -9.20
N VAL A 40 4.27 -8.54 -8.71
CA VAL A 40 3.00 -8.58 -9.48
C VAL A 40 2.28 -7.24 -9.31
N PRO A 41 1.77 -6.61 -10.37
CA PRO A 41 0.93 -5.41 -10.25
C PRO A 41 -0.19 -5.61 -9.23
N GLN A 42 -0.30 -4.69 -8.27
CA GLN A 42 -1.05 -4.94 -7.02
C GLN A 42 -2.52 -5.22 -7.25
N LEU A 43 -3.16 -4.52 -8.21
CA LEU A 43 -4.57 -4.74 -8.51
C LEU A 43 -4.81 -6.15 -9.05
N THR A 44 -3.95 -6.64 -9.93
CA THR A 44 -3.98 -8.02 -10.43
C THR A 44 -3.76 -9.03 -9.30
N ALA A 45 -2.76 -8.82 -8.45
CA ALA A 45 -2.47 -9.70 -7.32
C ALA A 45 -3.68 -9.85 -6.38
N ILE A 46 -4.37 -8.74 -6.08
CA ILE A 46 -5.60 -8.75 -5.27
C ILE A 46 -6.72 -9.52 -5.98
N MET A 47 -6.96 -9.24 -7.26
CA MET A 47 -8.02 -9.90 -8.03
C MET A 47 -7.80 -11.42 -8.13
N GLU A 48 -6.57 -11.86 -8.39
CA GLU A 48 -6.23 -13.28 -8.47
C GLU A 48 -6.39 -13.99 -7.12
N ALA A 49 -5.88 -13.39 -6.04
CA ALA A 49 -6.03 -13.95 -4.69
C ALA A 49 -7.50 -14.01 -4.27
N SER A 50 -8.27 -12.96 -4.54
CA SER A 50 -9.71 -12.89 -4.24
C SER A 50 -10.50 -13.96 -4.99
N HIS A 51 -10.24 -14.09 -6.29
CA HIS A 51 -10.86 -15.14 -7.09
C HIS A 51 -10.55 -16.54 -6.55
N ALA A 52 -9.28 -16.78 -6.19
CA ALA A 52 -8.81 -18.06 -5.67
C ALA A 52 -9.39 -18.44 -4.29
N LEU A 53 -9.68 -17.46 -3.44
CA LEU A 53 -10.17 -17.66 -2.07
C LEU A 53 -11.69 -17.51 -1.94
N LYS A 54 -12.41 -17.18 -3.02
CA LYS A 54 -13.86 -16.93 -3.01
C LYS A 54 -14.68 -18.05 -2.37
N THR A 55 -14.31 -19.32 -2.57
CA THR A 55 -15.01 -20.49 -2.00
C THR A 55 -14.59 -20.82 -0.57
N LYS A 56 -13.42 -20.37 -0.14
CA LYS A 56 -12.88 -20.63 1.22
C LYS A 56 -13.38 -19.62 2.24
N GLY A 57 -13.78 -18.42 1.80
CA GLY A 57 -14.23 -17.35 2.69
C GLY A 57 -13.09 -16.67 3.48
N THR A 58 -11.84 -17.09 3.26
CA THR A 58 -10.65 -16.48 3.89
C THR A 58 -10.48 -15.03 3.41
N PRO A 59 -10.52 -14.02 4.31
CA PRO A 59 -10.38 -12.62 3.95
C PRO A 59 -8.98 -12.26 3.45
N ILE A 60 -8.93 -11.20 2.64
CA ILE A 60 -7.70 -10.68 2.05
C ILE A 60 -7.37 -9.28 2.58
N ILE A 61 -6.10 -9.07 2.87
CA ILE A 61 -5.53 -7.76 3.20
C ILE A 61 -4.67 -7.29 2.02
N ALA A 62 -5.07 -6.20 1.36
CA ALA A 62 -4.25 -5.56 0.33
C ALA A 62 -3.16 -4.69 0.96
N ASP A 63 -1.89 -5.10 0.80
CA ASP A 63 -0.74 -4.50 1.49
C ASP A 63 0.22 -3.80 0.51
N GLY A 64 0.27 -2.47 0.62
CA GLY A 64 1.17 -1.61 -0.15
C GLY A 64 0.59 -1.05 -1.45
N GLY A 65 1.21 0.04 -1.94
CA GLY A 65 0.86 0.70 -3.20
C GLY A 65 -0.29 1.71 -3.14
N ILE A 66 -0.97 1.86 -2.00
CA ILE A 66 -2.03 2.86 -1.82
C ILE A 66 -1.41 4.25 -1.59
N ARG A 67 -1.74 5.18 -2.49
CA ARG A 67 -1.22 6.57 -2.44
C ARG A 67 -2.34 7.56 -2.14
N TYR A 68 -3.48 7.35 -2.80
CA TYR A 68 -4.66 8.19 -2.69
C TYR A 68 -5.84 7.39 -2.11
N THR A 69 -6.84 8.10 -1.59
CA THR A 69 -8.08 7.48 -1.07
C THR A 69 -8.77 6.60 -2.13
N GLY A 70 -8.74 7.02 -3.40
CA GLY A 70 -9.27 6.23 -4.52
C GLY A 70 -8.53 4.91 -4.76
N ASP A 71 -7.25 4.80 -4.43
CA ASP A 71 -6.52 3.52 -4.54
C ASP A 71 -7.02 2.49 -3.52
N MET A 72 -7.41 2.94 -2.32
CA MET A 72 -8.06 2.09 -1.32
C MET A 72 -9.42 1.60 -1.82
N VAL A 73 -10.23 2.46 -2.45
CA VAL A 73 -11.52 2.06 -3.04
C VAL A 73 -11.31 0.97 -4.10
N LYS A 74 -10.33 1.16 -5.00
CA LYS A 74 -9.98 0.17 -6.03
C LYS A 74 -9.53 -1.15 -5.43
N ALA A 75 -8.70 -1.13 -4.38
CA ALA A 75 -8.24 -2.35 -3.72
C ALA A 75 -9.40 -3.14 -3.09
N LEU A 76 -10.33 -2.45 -2.41
CA LEU A 76 -11.52 -3.07 -1.82
C LEU A 76 -12.47 -3.60 -2.90
N ALA A 77 -12.74 -2.82 -3.96
CA ALA A 77 -13.56 -3.23 -5.10
C ALA A 77 -12.95 -4.43 -5.86
N ALA A 78 -11.61 -4.55 -5.89
CA ALA A 78 -10.92 -5.70 -6.49
C ALA A 78 -11.03 -6.99 -5.67
N GLY A 79 -11.58 -6.94 -4.45
CA GLY A 79 -11.84 -8.13 -3.63
C GLY A 79 -11.12 -8.18 -2.30
N ALA A 80 -10.31 -7.17 -1.95
CA ALA A 80 -9.75 -7.10 -0.60
C ALA A 80 -10.85 -6.80 0.43
N ASN A 81 -10.71 -7.32 1.64
CA ASN A 81 -11.60 -7.01 2.77
C ASN A 81 -11.08 -5.80 3.55
N ILE A 82 -9.76 -5.67 3.63
CA ILE A 82 -9.05 -4.66 4.41
C ILE A 82 -7.83 -4.19 3.59
N VAL A 83 -7.39 -2.96 3.83
CA VAL A 83 -6.14 -2.43 3.27
C VAL A 83 -5.11 -2.18 4.37
N MET A 84 -3.83 -2.41 4.07
CA MET A 84 -2.70 -2.07 4.91
C MET A 84 -1.86 -0.98 4.23
N MET A 85 -1.58 0.11 4.95
CA MET A 85 -0.98 1.32 4.39
C MET A 85 0.17 1.80 5.26
N GLY A 86 1.39 1.85 4.69
CA GLY A 86 2.58 2.38 5.36
C GLY A 86 2.73 3.90 5.17
N SER A 87 3.11 4.33 3.97
CA SER A 87 3.41 5.74 3.66
C SER A 87 2.25 6.71 3.90
N VAL A 88 1.01 6.23 3.92
CA VAL A 88 -0.16 7.04 4.28
C VAL A 88 -0.04 7.52 5.73
N PHE A 89 0.32 6.62 6.65
CA PHE A 89 0.40 6.89 8.08
C PHE A 89 1.81 7.27 8.58
N ALA A 90 2.86 7.04 7.80
CA ALA A 90 4.23 7.29 8.25
C ALA A 90 4.50 8.74 8.72
N GLY A 91 3.82 9.73 8.15
CA GLY A 91 4.00 11.15 8.48
C GLY A 91 3.09 11.70 9.57
N VAL A 92 2.25 10.88 10.20
CA VAL A 92 1.31 11.35 11.24
C VAL A 92 2.00 11.54 12.58
N GLN A 93 1.42 12.33 13.46
CA GLN A 93 1.96 12.60 14.79
C GLN A 93 2.19 11.30 15.58
N GLU A 94 1.27 10.36 15.50
CA GLU A 94 1.23 9.11 16.25
C GLU A 94 2.18 8.03 15.70
N SER A 95 2.75 8.21 14.50
CA SER A 95 3.77 7.26 14.00
C SER A 95 5.04 7.34 14.84
N PRO A 96 5.87 6.28 14.89
CA PRO A 96 7.18 6.35 15.54
C PRO A 96 8.12 7.32 14.79
N GLY A 97 9.22 7.69 15.45
CA GLY A 97 10.27 8.54 14.88
C GLY A 97 10.05 10.04 15.09
N ASP A 98 11.16 10.78 15.11
CA ASP A 98 11.17 12.21 15.37
C ASP A 98 10.66 13.03 14.18
N THR A 99 10.15 14.22 14.49
CA THR A 99 9.85 15.21 13.45
C THR A 99 11.12 15.95 13.07
N ILE A 100 11.52 15.84 11.80
CA ILE A 100 12.70 16.49 11.24
C ILE A 100 12.28 17.79 10.57
N ILE A 101 13.04 18.87 10.81
CA ILE A 101 12.92 20.11 10.03
C ILE A 101 13.95 20.08 8.91
N TYR A 102 13.50 20.23 7.67
CA TYR A 102 14.37 20.32 6.51
C TYR A 102 13.82 21.36 5.54
N GLU A 103 14.67 22.28 5.07
CA GLU A 103 14.27 23.40 4.18
C GLU A 103 13.00 24.12 4.69
N GLY A 104 12.92 24.34 6.00
CA GLY A 104 11.80 25.04 6.64
C GLY A 104 10.48 24.25 6.72
N ARG A 105 10.45 22.98 6.31
CA ARG A 105 9.26 22.11 6.36
C ARG A 105 9.46 20.96 7.34
N LYS A 106 8.35 20.48 7.92
CA LYS A 106 8.32 19.33 8.83
C LYS A 106 8.20 18.01 8.06
N PHE A 107 9.01 17.04 8.44
CA PHE A 107 9.03 15.68 7.89
C PHE A 107 9.10 14.65 9.02
N LYS A 108 8.84 13.38 8.72
CA LYS A 108 9.16 12.23 9.57
C LYS A 108 9.93 11.19 8.78
N GLU A 109 10.77 10.43 9.48
CA GLU A 109 11.50 9.30 8.89
C GLU A 109 10.53 8.19 8.46
N TYR A 110 10.83 7.58 7.32
CA TYR A 110 10.10 6.42 6.81
C TYR A 110 11.05 5.52 6.04
N ARG A 111 11.19 4.29 6.51
CA ARG A 111 12.08 3.28 5.92
C ARG A 111 11.36 1.96 5.72
N GLY A 112 11.86 1.17 4.77
CA GLY A 112 11.38 -0.19 4.59
C GLY A 112 12.07 -1.21 5.45
N MET A 113 11.37 -2.30 5.75
CA MET A 113 11.91 -3.37 6.59
C MET A 113 13.09 -4.10 5.94
N GLY A 114 13.30 -3.98 4.63
CA GLY A 114 14.46 -4.52 3.92
C GLY A 114 15.57 -3.51 3.69
N SER A 115 15.56 -2.39 4.42
CA SER A 115 16.63 -1.39 4.38
C SER A 115 17.74 -1.76 5.36
N LEU A 116 18.96 -1.28 5.12
CA LEU A 116 20.12 -1.60 5.98
C LEU A 116 19.88 -1.23 7.45
N GLY A 117 19.31 -0.05 7.72
CA GLY A 117 19.00 0.40 9.06
C GLY A 117 17.92 -0.44 9.74
N ALA A 118 16.95 -0.97 9.00
CA ALA A 118 15.96 -1.89 9.56
C ALA A 118 16.57 -3.29 9.81
N ILE A 119 17.32 -3.82 8.84
CA ILE A 119 17.96 -5.15 8.93
C ILE A 119 18.94 -5.19 10.09
N SER A 120 19.72 -4.13 10.30
CA SER A 120 20.63 -3.99 11.46
C SER A 120 19.90 -4.07 12.82
N GLN A 121 18.58 -3.86 12.83
CA GLN A 121 17.73 -3.93 14.01
C GLN A 121 16.88 -5.21 14.05
N GLY A 122 17.19 -6.21 13.21
CA GLY A 122 16.65 -7.56 13.30
C GLY A 122 15.55 -7.92 12.30
N SER A 123 15.36 -7.16 11.22
CA SER A 123 14.39 -7.51 10.16
C SER A 123 14.97 -8.32 8.99
N GLY A 124 16.19 -8.85 9.14
CA GLY A 124 16.88 -9.63 8.11
C GLY A 124 16.22 -10.97 7.78
N ASP A 125 15.60 -11.62 8.77
CA ASP A 125 14.89 -12.90 8.64
C ASP A 125 13.82 -12.85 7.53
N ARG A 126 13.09 -11.74 7.47
CA ARG A 126 12.02 -11.48 6.51
C ARG A 126 12.49 -11.48 5.06
N TYR A 127 13.77 -11.22 4.84
CA TYR A 127 14.42 -11.18 3.52
C TYR A 127 15.42 -12.32 3.34
N PHE A 128 15.44 -13.30 4.26
CA PHE A 128 16.36 -14.44 4.25
C PHE A 128 17.84 -13.99 4.26
N GLN A 129 18.13 -12.90 4.98
CA GLN A 129 19.46 -12.28 5.10
C GLN A 129 20.00 -12.37 6.54
N ASP A 130 19.34 -13.10 7.42
CA ASP A 130 19.75 -13.39 8.79
C ASP A 130 20.97 -14.33 8.89
N VAL A 131 21.33 -15.01 7.81
CA VAL A 131 22.54 -15.84 7.70
C VAL A 131 23.81 -15.04 7.39
N GLU A 132 23.69 -13.74 7.05
CA GLU A 132 24.84 -12.90 6.71
C GLU A 132 25.19 -11.97 7.89
N ASP A 133 26.28 -12.30 8.58
CA ASP A 133 26.77 -11.52 9.73
C ASP A 133 27.41 -10.19 9.30
N ASP A 134 27.89 -10.08 8.06
CA ASP A 134 28.49 -8.86 7.51
C ASP A 134 27.45 -7.99 6.80
N ILE A 135 27.02 -6.92 7.47
CA ILE A 135 26.02 -5.99 6.93
C ILE A 135 26.42 -5.37 5.57
N THR A 136 27.72 -5.34 5.24
CA THR A 136 28.18 -4.80 3.95
C THR A 136 27.89 -5.73 2.77
N LYS A 137 27.62 -7.01 3.04
CA LYS A 137 27.25 -8.02 2.03
C LYS A 137 25.75 -8.21 1.87
N VAL A 138 24.96 -7.60 2.75
CA VAL A 138 23.49 -7.58 2.68
C VAL A 138 23.04 -6.84 1.42
N VAL A 139 22.09 -7.42 0.68
CA VAL A 139 21.52 -6.82 -0.54
C VAL A 139 20.13 -6.26 -0.21
N PRO A 140 20.00 -4.97 0.15
CA PRO A 140 18.74 -4.43 0.64
C PRO A 140 17.67 -4.31 -0.45
N GLU A 141 16.45 -4.74 -0.12
CA GLU A 141 15.27 -4.65 -1.00
C GLU A 141 14.33 -3.51 -0.61
N CYS A 142 14.78 -2.58 0.24
CA CYS A 142 14.07 -1.34 0.54
C CYS A 142 15.03 -0.16 0.72
N ILE A 143 14.47 1.04 0.64
CA ILE A 143 15.18 2.30 0.91
C ILE A 143 14.72 2.93 2.21
N GLU A 144 15.53 3.89 2.67
CA GLU A 144 15.22 4.79 3.79
C GLU A 144 14.99 6.19 3.23
N GLY A 145 14.03 6.92 3.81
CA GLY A 145 13.73 8.26 3.36
C GLY A 145 12.88 9.00 4.38
N ARG A 146 12.25 10.07 3.90
CA ARG A 146 11.37 10.92 4.71
C ARG A 146 10.07 11.20 4.00
N VAL A 147 9.03 11.42 4.78
CA VAL A 147 7.70 11.83 4.31
C VAL A 147 7.30 13.15 4.97
N ALA A 148 6.52 13.97 4.27
CA ALA A 148 6.01 15.21 4.84
C ALA A 148 5.19 14.91 6.11
N TYR A 149 5.27 15.80 7.11
CA TYR A 149 4.42 15.74 8.28
C TYR A 149 2.95 15.96 7.88
N LYS A 150 2.05 15.12 8.39
CA LYS A 150 0.65 15.04 7.92
C LYS A 150 -0.39 15.46 8.95
N GLY A 151 0.02 15.94 10.11
CA GLY A 151 -0.90 16.18 11.23
C GLY A 151 -1.24 14.88 11.96
N SER A 152 -2.46 14.79 12.49
CA SER A 152 -2.91 13.64 13.28
C SER A 152 -3.40 12.49 12.40
N LEU A 153 -3.37 11.28 12.96
CA LEU A 153 -3.95 10.10 12.34
C LEU A 153 -5.45 10.29 12.08
N SER A 154 -6.15 10.94 13.00
CA SER A 154 -7.61 11.14 12.91
C SER A 154 -8.02 11.93 11.66
N GLU A 155 -7.28 12.99 11.31
CA GLU A 155 -7.51 13.80 10.11
C GLU A 155 -7.30 12.98 8.83
N ILE A 156 -6.26 12.14 8.80
CA ILE A 156 -5.99 11.26 7.65
C ILE A 156 -7.08 10.21 7.51
N ILE A 157 -7.49 9.56 8.60
CA ILE A 157 -8.57 8.57 8.57
C ILE A 157 -9.88 9.21 8.11
N TYR A 158 -10.21 10.42 8.56
CA TYR A 158 -11.40 11.13 8.12
C TYR A 158 -11.43 11.30 6.59
N GLN A 159 -10.32 11.73 5.98
CA GLN A 159 -10.23 11.87 4.51
C GLN A 159 -10.34 10.53 3.78
N TYR A 160 -9.70 9.47 4.29
CA TYR A 160 -9.77 8.14 3.67
C TYR A 160 -11.18 7.54 3.76
N VAL A 161 -11.84 7.64 4.92
CA VAL A 161 -13.24 7.20 5.08
C VAL A 161 -14.18 8.03 4.20
N GLY A 162 -13.96 9.35 4.10
CA GLY A 162 -14.72 10.21 3.19
C GLY A 162 -14.58 9.77 1.72
N GLY A 163 -13.36 9.52 1.26
CA GLY A 163 -13.10 9.00 -0.08
C GLY A 163 -13.73 7.62 -0.32
N LEU A 164 -13.72 6.73 0.67
CA LEU A 164 -14.39 5.44 0.59
C LEU A 164 -15.90 5.58 0.44
N ARG A 165 -16.53 6.41 1.27
CA ARG A 165 -17.97 6.67 1.22
C ARG A 165 -18.39 7.27 -0.13
N ALA A 166 -17.60 8.21 -0.66
CA ALA A 166 -17.84 8.78 -1.98
C ALA A 166 -17.74 7.71 -3.08
N GLY A 167 -16.67 6.90 -3.09
CA GLY A 167 -16.48 5.82 -4.05
C GLY A 167 -17.60 4.77 -3.99
N MET A 168 -18.01 4.40 -2.78
CA MET A 168 -19.17 3.51 -2.57
C MET A 168 -20.48 4.12 -3.09
N GLY A 169 -20.67 5.44 -2.92
CA GLY A 169 -21.81 6.16 -3.48
C GLY A 169 -21.87 6.09 -5.01
N TYR A 170 -20.76 6.37 -5.70
CA TYR A 170 -20.69 6.25 -7.16
C TYR A 170 -20.91 4.82 -7.67
N CYS A 171 -20.44 3.82 -6.92
CA CYS A 171 -20.65 2.41 -7.26
C CYS A 171 -22.02 1.86 -6.83
N GLY A 172 -22.89 2.65 -6.18
CA GLY A 172 -24.17 2.17 -5.64
C GLY A 172 -24.02 1.09 -4.55
N ALA A 173 -22.88 1.08 -3.85
CA ALA A 173 -22.51 0.01 -2.92
C ALA A 173 -22.88 0.36 -1.48
N LYS A 174 -23.88 -0.33 -0.92
CA LYS A 174 -24.30 -0.14 0.48
C LYS A 174 -23.32 -0.67 1.53
N ASN A 175 -22.39 -1.54 1.14
CA ASN A 175 -21.36 -2.14 2.00
C ASN A 175 -20.18 -2.65 1.16
N ILE A 176 -19.10 -3.10 1.80
CA ILE A 176 -17.89 -3.59 1.11
C ILE A 176 -18.18 -4.78 0.19
N LYS A 177 -19.05 -5.71 0.61
CA LYS A 177 -19.44 -6.86 -0.23
C LYS A 177 -20.13 -6.43 -1.53
N ALA A 178 -20.95 -5.38 -1.47
CA ALA A 178 -21.56 -4.77 -2.66
C ALA A 178 -20.52 -4.04 -3.52
N LEU A 179 -19.55 -3.35 -2.89
CA LEU A 179 -18.46 -2.67 -3.61
C LEU A 179 -17.59 -3.66 -4.40
N GLN A 180 -17.40 -4.88 -3.87
CA GLN A 180 -16.70 -5.97 -4.54
C GLN A 180 -17.44 -6.52 -5.79
N GLN A 181 -18.66 -6.06 -6.08
CA GLN A 181 -19.37 -6.34 -7.34
C GLN A 181 -19.19 -5.22 -8.38
N ALA A 182 -18.46 -4.15 -8.05
CA ALA A 182 -18.19 -3.06 -8.98
C ALA A 182 -17.35 -3.54 -10.18
N THR A 183 -17.49 -2.84 -11.30
CA THR A 183 -16.74 -3.10 -12.53
C THR A 183 -15.63 -2.08 -12.71
N PHE A 184 -14.59 -2.48 -13.43
CA PHE A 184 -13.47 -1.61 -13.77
C PHE A 184 -13.42 -1.39 -15.28
N VAL A 185 -12.97 -0.20 -15.69
CA VAL A 185 -12.59 0.09 -17.06
C VAL A 185 -11.08 0.32 -17.09
N LYS A 186 -10.40 -0.33 -18.03
CA LYS A 186 -8.95 -0.15 -18.23
C LYS A 186 -8.71 1.15 -18.97
N ILE A 187 -7.80 1.97 -18.47
CA ILE A 187 -7.43 3.26 -19.07
C ILE A 187 -5.97 3.24 -19.52
N THR A 188 -5.63 4.14 -20.45
CA THR A 188 -4.26 4.43 -20.86
C THR A 188 -3.62 5.46 -19.92
N ASN A 189 -2.33 5.74 -20.11
CA ASN A 189 -1.64 6.82 -19.37
C ASN A 189 -2.26 8.21 -19.64
N ALA A 190 -2.83 8.44 -20.84
CA ALA A 190 -3.56 9.67 -21.14
C ALA A 190 -4.81 9.79 -20.24
N GLY A 191 -5.56 8.71 -20.06
CA GLY A 191 -6.69 8.68 -19.12
C GLY A 191 -6.26 8.87 -17.66
N MET A 192 -5.08 8.39 -17.27
CA MET A 192 -4.54 8.67 -15.93
C MET A 192 -4.17 10.15 -15.76
N LYS A 193 -3.62 10.80 -16.80
CA LYS A 193 -3.33 12.23 -16.79
C LYS A 193 -4.62 13.05 -16.70
N GLU A 194 -5.65 12.67 -17.45
CA GLU A 194 -7.01 13.25 -17.39
C GLU A 194 -7.64 13.09 -16.00
N SER A 195 -7.44 11.94 -15.35
CA SER A 195 -8.01 11.68 -14.01
C SER A 195 -7.49 12.61 -12.92
N HIS A 196 -6.29 13.18 -13.07
CA HIS A 196 -5.73 14.15 -12.14
C HIS A 196 -6.04 15.58 -12.59
N ALA A 197 -6.26 16.52 -11.67
CA ALA A 197 -6.47 17.93 -12.01
C ALA A 197 -5.40 18.46 -12.99
N HIS A 198 -5.78 18.80 -14.22
CA HIS A 198 -4.88 19.18 -15.30
C HIS A 198 -5.26 20.55 -15.88
N ASP A 199 -4.31 21.20 -16.57
CA ASP A 199 -4.47 22.50 -17.23
C ASP A 199 -4.89 23.65 -16.29
N ILE A 200 -4.43 23.61 -15.03
CA ILE A 200 -4.63 24.66 -14.04
C ILE A 200 -3.49 24.68 -13.00
N ASP A 201 -3.19 25.87 -12.47
CA ASP A 201 -2.26 26.05 -11.37
C ASP A 201 -2.97 25.89 -10.02
N ILE A 202 -2.49 24.96 -9.19
CA ILE A 202 -3.03 24.71 -7.85
C ILE A 202 -2.50 25.78 -6.89
N THR A 203 -3.37 26.66 -6.41
CA THR A 203 -3.02 27.72 -5.47
C THR A 203 -3.15 27.31 -4.01
N LYS A 204 -3.90 26.24 -3.73
CA LYS A 204 -4.10 25.68 -2.39
C LYS A 204 -4.28 24.16 -2.47
N GLU A 205 -3.48 23.42 -1.72
CA GLU A 205 -3.62 21.96 -1.66
C GLU A 205 -4.86 21.56 -0.86
N ALA A 206 -5.52 20.49 -1.32
CA ALA A 206 -6.60 19.85 -0.61
C ALA A 206 -6.04 18.76 0.33
N PRO A 207 -6.66 18.51 1.49
CA PRO A 207 -6.14 17.56 2.49
C PRO A 207 -6.07 16.10 2.01
N ASN A 208 -6.75 15.77 0.91
CA ASN A 208 -6.81 14.45 0.30
C ASN A 208 -6.08 14.37 -1.06
N TYR A 209 -5.45 15.46 -1.51
CA TYR A 209 -4.84 15.53 -2.84
C TYR A 209 -3.58 16.40 -2.87
N SER A 210 -2.47 15.77 -3.22
CA SER A 210 -1.23 16.43 -3.58
C SER A 210 -0.60 15.71 -4.77
N ARG A 211 -0.05 16.48 -5.72
CA ARG A 211 0.74 15.95 -6.83
C ARG A 211 2.18 15.85 -6.35
N LYS A 212 2.76 14.65 -6.49
CA LYS A 212 4.21 14.46 -6.51
C LYS A 212 4.68 14.40 -7.95
#